data_AF-A0A2S2NBM1-F1
#
_entry.id   AF-A0A2S2NBM1-F1
#
_cell.length_a   1.000
_cell.length_b   1.000
_cell.length_c   1.000
_cell.angle_alpha   90.00
_cell.angle_beta   90.00
_cell.angle_gamma   90.00
#
_symmetry.space_group_name_H-M   'P 1'
#
loop_
_entity.id
_entity.type
_entity.pdbx_description
1 polymer ?
#
loop_
_entity_poly.entity_id
_entity_poly.type
_entity_poly.pdbx_seq_one_letter_code
_entity_poly.pdbx_strand_id
1 'polypeptide(L)'
;SWLLSPEPPVKDLSDILLLENILNSSEFRNSKNSVQMLSDICKLSFEQVKDIASKTIGQSANVKWCLSRTFRLTSSNFHKIIKSVKTNRYPNSLFKGLLGKYFMDGVQSIEWG
;
A
#
# COMPACT_ATOMS: atom_id res chain seq x y z
N SER A 1 -12.25 -4.57 -23.16
CA SER A 1 -12.72 -3.78 -22.00
C SER A 1 -12.01 -4.30 -20.76
N TRP A 2 -11.17 -3.48 -20.12
CA TRP A 2 -10.48 -3.84 -18.87
C TRP A 2 -11.48 -4.09 -17.73
N LEU A 3 -12.65 -3.45 -17.80
CA LEU A 3 -13.74 -3.54 -16.82
C LEU A 3 -14.35 -4.95 -16.70
N LEU A 4 -14.28 -5.77 -17.76
CA LEU A 4 -14.80 -7.15 -17.77
C LEU A 4 -13.68 -8.19 -17.83
N SER A 5 -12.44 -7.75 -17.64
CA SER A 5 -11.31 -8.68 -17.61
C SER A 5 -11.34 -9.44 -16.28
N PRO A 6 -11.04 -10.75 -16.27
CA PRO A 6 -10.98 -11.52 -15.04
C PRO A 6 -9.92 -10.93 -14.10
N GLU A 7 -10.17 -11.02 -12.79
CA GLU A 7 -9.17 -10.63 -11.81
C GLU A 7 -7.85 -11.39 -12.04
N PRO A 8 -6.70 -10.73 -11.86
CA PRO A 8 -5.42 -11.40 -12.04
C PRO A 8 -5.30 -12.59 -11.07
N PRO A 9 -4.81 -13.75 -11.52
CA PRO A 9 -4.69 -14.91 -10.66
C PRO A 9 -3.73 -14.63 -9.50
N VAL A 10 -4.17 -14.97 -8.29
CA VAL A 10 -3.38 -14.82 -7.08
C VAL A 10 -2.25 -15.86 -7.11
N LYS A 11 -1.03 -15.42 -7.42
CA LYS A 11 0.20 -16.21 -7.26
C LYS A 11 0.62 -16.22 -5.79
N ASP A 12 1.56 -17.10 -5.43
CA ASP A 12 2.14 -17.15 -4.09
C ASP A 12 2.51 -15.76 -3.53
N LEU A 13 1.89 -15.39 -2.41
CA LEU A 13 2.01 -14.11 -1.72
C LEU A 13 2.94 -14.18 -0.50
N SER A 14 3.51 -15.35 -0.20
CA SER A 14 4.36 -15.58 0.99
C SER A 14 5.55 -14.62 1.08
N ASP A 15 6.07 -14.19 -0.07
CA ASP A 15 7.21 -13.28 -0.19
C ASP A 15 6.88 -11.81 0.10
N ILE A 16 5.59 -11.46 0.28
CA ILE A 16 5.18 -10.07 0.48
C ILE A 16 5.00 -9.79 1.95
N LEU A 17 5.72 -8.77 2.41
CA LEU A 17 5.51 -8.21 3.73
C LEU A 17 4.22 -7.39 3.77
N LEU A 18 3.13 -8.03 4.21
CA LEU A 18 1.85 -7.37 4.45
C LEU A 18 1.93 -6.54 5.74
N LEU A 19 2.09 -5.23 5.59
CA LEU A 19 2.11 -4.29 6.72
C LEU A 19 0.88 -4.39 7.60
N GLU A 20 -0.28 -4.73 7.02
CA GLU A 20 -1.51 -4.97 7.77
C GLU A 20 -1.35 -6.07 8.83
N ASN A 21 -0.71 -7.19 8.47
CA ASN A 21 -0.49 -8.31 9.37
C ASN A 21 0.44 -7.91 10.52
N ILE A 22 1.48 -7.11 10.21
CA ILE A 22 2.40 -6.58 11.22
C ILE A 22 1.66 -5.63 12.18
N LEU A 23 0.87 -4.70 11.65
CA LEU A 23 0.11 -3.75 12.47
C LEU A 23 -0.94 -4.45 13.35
N ASN A 24 -1.47 -5.58 12.90
CA ASN A 24 -2.42 -6.39 13.67
C ASN A 24 -1.75 -7.43 14.58
N SER A 25 -0.44 -7.63 14.46
CA SER A 25 0.31 -8.58 15.28
C SER A 25 0.29 -8.19 16.76
N SER A 26 0.32 -9.21 17.62
CA SER A 26 0.38 -9.01 19.07
C SER A 26 1.67 -8.31 19.49
N GLU A 27 2.76 -8.57 18.77
CA GLU A 27 4.09 -8.03 18.94
C GLU A 27 4.08 -6.52 18.73
N PHE A 28 3.44 -6.06 17.66
CA PHE A 28 3.31 -4.63 17.39
C PHE A 28 2.42 -3.93 18.42
N ARG A 29 1.26 -4.53 18.76
CA ARG A 29 0.31 -3.96 19.73
C ARG A 29 0.87 -3.86 21.15
N ASN A 30 1.70 -4.81 21.55
CA ASN A 30 2.33 -4.85 22.87
C ASN A 30 3.71 -4.18 22.90
N SER A 31 4.19 -3.66 21.76
CA SER A 31 5.50 -3.03 21.69
C SER A 31 5.54 -1.72 22.47
N LYS A 32 6.58 -1.52 23.29
CA LYS A 32 6.83 -0.25 23.99
C LYS A 32 7.26 0.87 23.05
N ASN A 33 7.84 0.51 21.90
CA ASN A 33 8.32 1.45 20.90
C ASN A 33 7.93 0.98 19.49
N SER A 34 6.66 1.18 19.15
CA SER A 34 6.07 0.80 17.87
C SER A 34 6.71 1.52 16.67
N VAL A 35 7.16 2.77 16.87
CA VAL A 35 7.81 3.57 15.82
C VAL A 35 9.15 2.95 15.43
N GLN A 36 9.97 2.58 16.40
CA GLN A 36 11.26 1.96 16.13
C GLN A 36 11.08 0.60 15.44
N MET A 37 10.14 -0.22 15.93
CA MET A 37 9.83 -1.51 15.32
C MET A 37 9.41 -1.37 13.84
N LEU A 38 8.54 -0.41 13.52
CA LEU A 38 8.16 -0.13 12.13
C LEU A 38 9.33 0.38 11.30
N SER A 39 10.17 1.24 11.87
CA SER A 39 11.37 1.74 11.22
C SER A 39 12.29 0.58 10.81
N ASP A 40 12.54 -0.35 11.74
CA ASP A 40 13.42 -1.50 11.50
C ASP A 40 12.83 -2.47 10.47
N ILE A 41 11.52 -2.74 10.53
CA ILE A 41 10.85 -3.61 9.56
C ILE A 41 10.78 -2.96 8.16
N CYS A 42 10.55 -1.65 8.09
CA CYS A 42 10.44 -0.93 6.82
C CYS A 42 11.80 -0.53 6.23
N LYS A 43 12.90 -0.76 6.96
CA LYS A 43 14.25 -0.48 6.49
C LYS A 43 14.64 -1.53 5.46
N LEU A 44 14.66 -1.12 4.20
CA LEU A 44 15.00 -1.98 3.08
C LEU A 44 16.40 -1.63 2.56
N SER A 45 17.18 -2.66 2.22
CA SER A 45 18.40 -2.52 1.44
C SER A 45 18.09 -2.22 -0.01
N PHE A 46 19.07 -1.69 -0.74
CA PHE A 46 18.90 -1.40 -2.17
C PHE A 46 18.56 -2.65 -2.99
N GLU A 47 19.13 -3.79 -2.63
CA GLU A 47 18.86 -5.07 -3.28
C GLU A 47 17.45 -5.59 -2.99
N GLN A 48 16.94 -5.39 -1.78
CA GLN A 48 15.53 -5.67 -1.47
C GLN A 48 14.60 -4.76 -2.27
N VAL A 49 14.94 -3.49 -2.44
CA VAL A 49 14.15 -2.56 -3.25
C VAL A 49 14.10 -3.01 -4.71
N LYS A 50 15.23 -3.44 -5.29
CA LYS A 50 15.25 -4.01 -6.66
C LYS A 50 14.44 -5.28 -6.79
N ASP A 51 14.56 -6.18 -5.83
CA ASP A 51 13.80 -7.44 -5.82
C ASP A 51 12.29 -7.15 -5.81
N ILE A 52 11.82 -6.29 -4.89
CA ILE A 52 10.43 -5.85 -4.83
C ILE A 52 10.00 -5.20 -6.14
N ALA A 53 10.83 -4.32 -6.72
CA ALA A 53 10.51 -3.67 -7.99
C ALA A 53 10.31 -4.69 -9.11
N SER A 54 11.19 -5.69 -9.21
CA SER A 54 11.09 -6.76 -10.22
C SER A 54 9.85 -7.64 -10.03
N LYS A 55 9.51 -7.95 -8.77
CA LYS A 55 8.35 -8.77 -8.39
C LYS A 55 7.01 -8.05 -8.54
N THR A 56 7.01 -6.72 -8.62
CA THR A 56 5.81 -5.87 -8.69
C THR A 56 5.57 -5.24 -10.07
N ILE A 57 6.30 -5.69 -11.10
CA ILE A 57 6.07 -5.28 -12.50
C ILE A 57 4.65 -5.65 -12.94
N GLY A 58 4.03 -4.77 -13.73
CA GLY A 58 2.69 -5.01 -14.32
C GLY A 58 1.54 -4.62 -13.38
N GLN A 59 1.51 -3.37 -12.94
CA GLN A 59 0.60 -2.81 -11.91
C GLN A 59 -0.85 -3.34 -11.96
N SER A 60 -1.45 -3.39 -13.15
CA SER A 60 -2.85 -3.84 -13.34
C SER A 60 -3.01 -5.37 -13.34
N ALA A 61 -1.98 -6.12 -13.70
CA ALA A 61 -2.00 -7.58 -13.81
C ALA A 61 -1.28 -8.29 -12.65
N ASN A 62 -0.76 -7.54 -11.68
CA ASN A 62 0.07 -8.05 -10.61
C ASN A 62 -0.49 -7.66 -9.24
N VAL A 63 -1.19 -8.58 -8.60
CA VAL A 63 -1.76 -8.42 -7.25
C VAL A 63 -0.68 -8.02 -6.22
N LYS A 64 0.57 -8.47 -6.40
CA LYS A 64 1.68 -8.16 -5.48
C LYS A 64 1.95 -6.66 -5.40
N TRP A 65 1.77 -5.94 -6.52
CA TRP A 65 1.94 -4.50 -6.56
C TRP A 65 0.90 -3.76 -5.72
N CYS A 66 -0.36 -4.18 -5.81
CA CYS A 66 -1.45 -3.58 -5.05
C CYS A 66 -1.22 -3.80 -3.54
N LEU A 67 -0.96 -5.05 -3.15
CA LEU A 67 -0.72 -5.41 -1.75
C LEU A 67 0.51 -4.72 -1.14
N SER A 68 1.60 -4.62 -1.90
CA SER A 68 2.82 -3.95 -1.44
C SER A 68 2.62 -2.45 -1.19
N ARG A 69 1.63 -1.83 -1.87
CA ARG A 69 1.31 -0.41 -1.78
C ARG A 69 0.37 -0.08 -0.62
N THR A 70 -0.46 -1.01 -0.19
CA THR A 70 -1.39 -0.80 0.94
C THR A 70 -0.62 -0.42 2.21
N PHE A 71 -1.17 0.49 3.01
CA PHE A 71 -0.52 1.03 4.22
C PHE A 71 0.78 1.81 3.98
N ARG A 72 1.05 2.25 2.73
CA ARG A 72 2.21 3.09 2.40
C ARG A 72 1.81 4.46 1.85
N LEU A 73 2.68 5.44 2.09
CA LEU A 73 2.62 6.73 1.42
C LEU A 73 3.17 6.59 0.00
N THR A 74 2.41 7.02 -0.99
CA THR A 74 2.80 6.99 -2.40
C THR A 74 2.86 8.40 -2.95
N SER A 75 3.62 8.63 -4.01
CA SER A 75 3.69 9.94 -4.66
C SER A 75 2.29 10.48 -5.04
N SER A 76 1.37 9.60 -5.46
CA SER A 76 0.00 9.96 -5.83
C SER A 76 -0.88 10.41 -4.66
N ASN A 77 -0.59 10.01 -3.42
CA ASN A 77 -1.33 10.42 -2.23
C ASN A 77 -0.55 11.39 -1.32
N PHE A 78 0.74 11.61 -1.57
CA PHE A 78 1.63 12.40 -0.74
C PHE A 78 1.19 13.86 -0.57
N HIS A 79 0.68 14.50 -1.64
CA HIS A 79 0.13 15.85 -1.55
C HIS A 79 -1.03 15.94 -0.53
N LYS A 80 -1.91 14.94 -0.50
CA LYS A 80 -3.05 14.89 0.44
C LYS A 80 -2.55 14.82 1.88
N ILE A 81 -1.47 14.08 2.13
CA ILE A 81 -0.82 13.98 3.45
C ILE A 81 -0.24 15.32 3.87
N ILE A 82 0.56 15.96 3.02
CA ILE A 82 1.14 17.28 3.32
C ILE A 82 0.04 18.28 3.66
N LYS A 83 -1.03 18.32 2.86
CA LYS A 83 -2.17 19.22 3.09
C LYS A 83 -2.83 18.95 4.44
N SER A 84 -3.06 17.68 4.77
CA SER A 84 -3.66 17.28 6.06
C SER A 84 -2.78 17.66 7.25
N VAL A 85 -1.47 17.43 7.17
CA VAL A 85 -0.52 17.81 8.23
C VAL A 85 -0.48 19.34 8.40
N LYS A 86 -0.35 20.09 7.30
CA LYS A 86 -0.32 21.57 7.35
C LYS A 86 -1.57 22.19 7.93
N THR A 87 -2.73 21.57 7.70
CA THR A 87 -4.02 22.07 8.17
C THR A 87 -4.47 21.43 9.48
N ASN A 88 -3.71 20.48 10.02
CA ASN A 88 -4.07 19.62 11.14
C ASN A 88 -5.48 19.00 11.02
N ARG A 89 -5.85 18.55 9.81
CA ARG A 89 -7.15 17.93 9.50
C ARG A 89 -6.96 16.60 8.78
N TYR A 90 -7.52 15.54 9.36
CA TYR A 90 -7.38 14.16 8.88
C TYR A 90 -8.74 13.57 8.51
N PRO A 91 -9.28 13.88 7.32
CA PRO A 91 -10.60 13.40 6.92
C PRO A 91 -10.59 11.88 6.67
N ASN A 92 -11.74 11.22 6.88
CA ASN A 92 -11.88 9.78 6.61
C ASN A 92 -11.51 9.39 5.17
N SER A 93 -11.70 10.29 4.20
CA SER A 93 -11.31 10.08 2.80
C SER A 93 -9.79 9.92 2.61
N LEU A 94 -8.98 10.54 3.48
CA LEU A 94 -7.52 10.34 3.49
C LEU A 94 -7.18 8.90 3.82
N PHE A 95 -7.75 8.38 4.91
CA PHE A 95 -7.52 7.00 5.35
C PHE A 95 -8.08 5.98 4.37
N LYS A 96 -9.22 6.25 3.72
CA LYS A 96 -9.72 5.38 2.63
C LYS A 96 -8.70 5.24 1.49
N GLY A 97 -8.00 6.33 1.14
CA GLY A 97 -6.96 6.31 0.12
C GLY A 97 -5.67 5.61 0.57
N LEU A 98 -5.24 5.84 1.81
CA LEU A 98 -4.02 5.23 2.37
C LEU A 98 -4.16 3.72 2.63
N LEU A 99 -5.33 3.29 3.08
CA LEU A 99 -5.64 1.90 3.37
C LEU A 99 -6.02 1.10 2.12
N GLY A 100 -5.95 1.70 0.91
CA GLY A 100 -6.32 1.03 -0.33
C GLY A 100 -7.81 0.67 -0.44
N LYS A 101 -8.67 1.18 0.45
CA LYS A 101 -10.11 0.85 0.48
C LYS A 101 -10.91 1.46 -0.66
N TYR A 102 -10.31 2.36 -1.45
CA TYR A 102 -10.94 2.94 -2.64
C TYR A 102 -11.13 1.94 -3.80
N PHE A 103 -10.44 0.79 -3.79
CA PHE A 103 -10.56 -0.18 -4.90
C PHE A 103 -11.88 -0.95 -4.93
N MET A 104 -12.72 -0.85 -3.89
CA MET A 104 -14.01 -1.55 -3.83
C MET A 104 -15.18 -0.76 -4.41
N ASP A 105 -15.11 0.57 -4.39
CA ASP A 105 -16.14 1.47 -4.95
C ASP A 105 -15.61 2.02 -6.28
N GLY A 106 -15.77 1.25 -7.35
CA GLY A 106 -15.31 1.49 -8.72
C GLY A 106 -14.83 2.92 -9.04
N VAL A 107 -13.52 3.07 -9.24
CA VAL A 107 -12.94 4.31 -9.77
C VAL A 107 -13.40 4.44 -11.22
N GLN A 108 -14.05 5.56 -11.58
CA GLN A 108 -14.33 5.87 -12.98
C GLN A 108 -13.02 5.86 -13.76
N SER A 109 -12.99 5.06 -14.84
CA SER A 109 -11.89 5.05 -15.79
C SER A 109 -11.59 6.49 -16.21
N ILE A 110 -10.37 6.95 -16.03
CA ILE A 110 -9.90 8.12 -16.77
C ILE A 110 -9.66 7.60 -18.19
N GLU A 111 -10.50 7.98 -19.14
CA GLU A 111 -10.43 7.50 -20.54
C GLU A 111 -9.16 7.93 -21.27
N TRP A 112 -8.42 8.91 -20.73
CA TRP A 112 -7.20 9.44 -21.33
C TRP A 112 -6.14 9.64 -20.24
N GLY A 113 -5.10 8.80 -20.27
CA GLY A 113 -3.92 8.89 -19.41
C GLY A 113 -2.84 9.77 -20.01
#